data_AF-A0A7J8WYN4-F1
#
_entry.id   AF-A0A7J8WYN4-F1
#
_cell.length_a   1.000
_cell.length_b   1.000
_cell.length_c   1.000
_cell.angle_alpha   90.00
_cell.angle_beta   90.00
_cell.angle_gamma   90.00
#
_symmetry.space_group_name_H-M   'P 1'
#
loop_
_entity.id
_entity.type
_entity.pdbx_description
1 polymer ?
#
loop_
_entity_poly.entity_id
_entity_poly.type
_entity_poly.pdbx_seq_one_letter_code
_entity_poly.pdbx_strand_id
1 'polypeptide(L)'
;MLWKITRLFDNGVECREALDAIIDRCSALQNIRQAVLQYRKVFNQQHVEPRVRRVALNRGAEYLERYFRLIAFSAYLGSEAFDGFCGQGECMMTFKSWLHQRPEVQAMKWSIRLRPGRFFNVPEELRAPHESQHGDAVMEAIVKARNGSVLGKGSILKMYFFPGQITSSRIQIHGAPHVFKVNGYPVYSMATPTIIGAKEMLAYLGAKSNARVAGQKVVITDLREEAVVYIHGTPFVLRELNKPVDTLKHVGITGPVVENMEARLKEDILSEVRQSGGRMLLHREEYCPSSNQSSVVGYWENIFPDDVKTPAEVYAALKDEGYNIAYRRIPLTREREALPSDVDEIQNCRDESSACYLYVSHTGFGGVAYTMAIICCRLDAEVNFGTSSVTQTMVNGDPYSTPEESLPSWTSEEEARRMGDYRDILSLTRVLMHGPKSKADVDIIIERCAGAGHIRDDILHYSKELEEVPDDDDEHRAYLTDMGIKALRRYFFLVTFRSYLYSKSPTETKFTSWMDARPELGHLCNNLRIDK
;
A
#
# COMPACT_ATOMS: atom_id res chain seq x y z
N MET A 1 -12.23 -27.11 4.55
CA MET A 1 -12.73 -25.72 4.68
C MET A 1 -13.58 -25.47 5.93
N LEU A 2 -14.69 -26.18 6.17
CA LEU A 2 -15.51 -26.00 7.39
C LEU A 2 -14.74 -26.32 8.69
N TRP A 3 -13.74 -27.19 8.62
CA TRP A 3 -12.82 -27.47 9.74
C TRP A 3 -11.99 -26.25 10.18
N LYS A 4 -11.78 -25.24 9.31
CA LYS A 4 -11.10 -23.98 9.71
C LYS A 4 -11.98 -23.13 10.63
N ILE A 5 -13.30 -23.27 10.53
CA ILE A 5 -14.27 -22.57 11.40
C ILE A 5 -14.28 -23.21 12.78
N THR A 6 -14.21 -24.54 12.87
CA THR A 6 -14.21 -25.25 14.15
C THR A 6 -12.93 -25.01 14.95
N ARG A 7 -11.80 -24.69 14.30
CA ARG A 7 -10.55 -24.33 14.99
C ARG A 7 -10.56 -22.94 15.66
N LEU A 8 -11.59 -22.13 15.44
CA LEU A 8 -11.72 -20.81 16.08
C LEU A 8 -12.24 -20.89 17.52
N PHE A 9 -12.68 -22.07 17.96
CA PHE A 9 -13.27 -22.28 19.28
C PHE A 9 -12.66 -23.53 19.90
N ASP A 10 -12.37 -23.50 21.20
CA ASP A 10 -11.69 -24.60 21.90
C ASP A 10 -12.49 -25.91 21.83
N ASN A 11 -13.83 -25.83 21.90
CA ASN A 11 -14.76 -26.97 21.75
C ASN A 11 -15.48 -26.95 20.38
N GLY A 12 -14.85 -26.40 19.35
CA GLY A 12 -15.54 -26.09 18.10
C GLY A 12 -15.98 -27.32 17.29
N VAL A 13 -15.37 -28.49 17.51
CA VAL A 13 -15.76 -29.75 16.84
C VAL A 13 -17.06 -30.26 17.44
N GLU A 14 -17.13 -30.34 18.76
CA GLU A 14 -18.28 -30.76 19.56
C GLU A 14 -19.47 -29.81 19.33
N CYS A 15 -19.20 -28.49 19.33
CA CYS A 15 -20.21 -27.47 19.04
C CYS A 15 -20.81 -27.65 17.63
N ARG A 16 -19.96 -27.96 16.64
CA ARG A 16 -20.43 -28.21 15.28
C ARG A 16 -21.27 -29.49 15.21
N GLU A 17 -20.84 -30.57 15.84
CA GLU A 17 -21.57 -31.85 15.81
C GLU A 17 -22.96 -31.73 16.46
N ALA A 18 -23.03 -31.10 17.63
CA ALA A 18 -24.29 -30.81 18.30
C ALA A 18 -25.21 -29.93 17.44
N LEU A 19 -24.66 -28.87 16.85
CA LEU A 19 -25.41 -27.97 15.97
C LEU A 19 -25.89 -28.67 14.69
N ASP A 20 -25.04 -29.49 14.07
CA ASP A 20 -25.36 -30.22 12.85
C ASP A 20 -26.55 -31.16 13.08
N ALA A 21 -26.57 -31.87 14.22
CA ALA A 21 -27.71 -32.71 14.61
C ALA A 21 -29.00 -31.90 14.82
N ILE A 22 -28.91 -30.69 15.40
CA ILE A 22 -30.06 -29.80 15.57
C ILE A 22 -30.57 -29.29 14.21
N ILE A 23 -29.67 -28.86 13.32
CA ILE A 23 -30.02 -28.41 11.96
C ILE A 23 -30.72 -29.53 11.20
N ASP A 24 -30.25 -30.77 11.35
CA ASP A 24 -30.84 -31.93 10.67
C ASP A 24 -32.24 -32.26 11.22
N ARG A 25 -32.47 -32.08 12.53
CA ARG A 25 -33.82 -32.17 13.14
C ARG A 25 -34.75 -31.04 12.70
N CYS A 26 -34.22 -29.86 12.44
CA CYS A 26 -34.97 -28.70 11.94
C CYS A 26 -35.10 -28.66 10.39
N SER A 27 -34.80 -29.76 9.71
CA SER A 27 -34.71 -29.81 8.24
C SER A 27 -36.03 -29.68 7.49
N ALA A 28 -37.18 -29.79 8.18
CA ALA A 28 -38.52 -29.77 7.57
C ALA A 28 -38.84 -28.49 6.76
N LEU A 29 -38.24 -27.34 7.11
CA LEU A 29 -38.37 -26.10 6.34
C LEU A 29 -37.20 -25.90 5.37
N GLN A 30 -35.99 -25.80 5.92
CA GLN A 30 -34.78 -25.61 5.14
C GLN A 30 -33.57 -26.08 5.95
N ASN A 31 -32.91 -27.14 5.49
CA ASN A 31 -31.60 -27.50 6.01
C ASN A 31 -30.55 -26.54 5.42
N ILE A 32 -29.97 -25.68 6.27
CA ILE A 32 -29.01 -24.66 5.83
C ILE A 32 -27.67 -25.26 5.37
N ARG A 33 -27.27 -26.43 5.87
CA ARG A 33 -26.06 -27.14 5.44
C ARG A 33 -26.26 -27.67 4.01
N GLN A 34 -27.40 -28.29 3.75
CA GLN A 34 -27.77 -28.72 2.40
C GLN A 34 -27.90 -27.54 1.43
N ALA A 35 -28.45 -26.40 1.86
CA ALA A 35 -28.53 -25.18 1.04
C ALA A 35 -27.15 -24.71 0.58
N VAL A 36 -26.16 -24.65 1.50
CA VAL A 36 -24.77 -24.30 1.16
C VAL A 36 -24.22 -25.24 0.08
N LEU A 37 -24.42 -26.55 0.23
CA LEU A 37 -23.95 -27.55 -0.74
C LEU A 37 -24.64 -27.42 -2.11
N GLN A 38 -25.95 -27.15 -2.13
CA GLN A 38 -26.71 -26.94 -3.37
C GLN A 38 -26.24 -25.71 -4.13
N TYR A 39 -26.13 -24.56 -3.46
CA TYR A 39 -25.62 -23.33 -4.09
C TYR A 39 -24.18 -23.47 -4.55
N ARG A 40 -23.37 -24.21 -3.80
CA ARG A 40 -22.01 -24.57 -4.20
C ARG A 40 -21.98 -25.42 -5.47
N LYS A 41 -22.87 -26.39 -5.61
CA LYS A 41 -22.99 -27.18 -6.84
C LYS A 41 -23.30 -26.28 -8.04
N VAL A 42 -24.30 -25.40 -7.92
CA VAL A 42 -24.70 -24.47 -9.01
C VAL A 42 -23.56 -23.51 -9.36
N PHE A 43 -22.88 -22.94 -8.37
CA PHE A 43 -21.76 -22.02 -8.58
C PHE A 43 -20.60 -22.65 -9.37
N ASN A 44 -20.31 -23.94 -9.13
CA ASN A 44 -19.23 -24.67 -9.78
C ASN A 44 -19.61 -25.28 -11.15
N GLN A 45 -20.88 -25.23 -11.56
CA GLN A 45 -21.32 -25.73 -12.87
C GLN A 45 -20.97 -24.72 -13.97
N GLN A 46 -19.96 -25.04 -14.78
CA GLN A 46 -19.43 -24.12 -15.80
C GLN A 46 -20.37 -23.86 -16.97
N HIS A 47 -21.31 -24.78 -17.24
CA HIS A 47 -22.33 -24.62 -18.28
C HIS A 47 -23.51 -23.74 -17.85
N VAL A 48 -23.56 -23.31 -16.58
CA VAL A 48 -24.62 -22.43 -16.05
C VAL A 48 -24.26 -20.98 -16.35
N GLU A 49 -25.28 -20.19 -16.69
CA GLU A 49 -25.12 -18.78 -17.02
C GLU A 49 -24.38 -18.00 -15.90
N PRO A 50 -23.40 -17.14 -16.25
CA PRO A 50 -22.65 -16.28 -15.32
C PRO A 50 -23.49 -15.60 -14.23
N ARG A 51 -24.62 -15.01 -14.61
CA ARG A 51 -25.53 -14.31 -13.69
C ARG A 51 -26.12 -15.26 -12.65
N VAL A 52 -26.53 -16.45 -13.06
CA VAL A 52 -27.09 -17.49 -12.17
C VAL A 52 -26.02 -17.99 -11.19
N ARG A 53 -24.78 -18.19 -11.67
CA ARG A 53 -23.65 -18.57 -10.80
C ARG A 53 -23.36 -17.49 -9.75
N ARG A 54 -23.43 -16.21 -10.12
CA ARG A 54 -23.25 -15.08 -9.17
C ARG A 54 -24.37 -15.03 -8.12
N VAL A 55 -25.62 -15.20 -8.51
CA VAL A 55 -26.76 -15.27 -7.58
C VAL A 55 -26.61 -16.46 -6.63
N ALA A 56 -26.19 -17.62 -7.16
CA ALA A 56 -25.94 -18.80 -6.35
C ALA A 56 -24.80 -18.59 -5.34
N LEU A 57 -23.71 -17.93 -5.74
CA LEU A 57 -22.60 -17.61 -4.84
C LEU A 57 -23.07 -16.71 -3.69
N ASN A 58 -23.80 -15.63 -3.98
CA ASN A 58 -24.29 -14.69 -2.98
C ASN A 58 -25.26 -15.38 -2.00
N ARG A 59 -26.23 -16.13 -2.50
CA ARG A 59 -27.18 -16.87 -1.66
C ARG A 59 -26.48 -17.94 -0.82
N GLY A 60 -25.55 -18.68 -1.42
CA GLY A 60 -24.72 -19.65 -0.72
C GLY A 60 -23.93 -19.02 0.43
N ALA A 61 -23.30 -17.87 0.18
CA ALA A 61 -22.54 -17.12 1.18
C ALA A 61 -23.41 -16.70 2.37
N GLU A 62 -24.65 -16.25 2.14
CA GLU A 62 -25.58 -15.92 3.22
C GLU A 62 -25.92 -17.14 4.09
N TYR A 63 -26.18 -18.30 3.49
CA TYR A 63 -26.41 -19.53 4.25
C TYR A 63 -25.17 -19.97 5.02
N LEU A 64 -23.99 -19.83 4.43
CA LEU A 64 -22.72 -20.14 5.10
C LEU A 64 -22.45 -19.18 6.27
N GLU A 65 -22.76 -17.89 6.13
CA GLU A 65 -22.66 -16.93 7.23
C GLU A 65 -23.63 -17.29 8.37
N ARG A 66 -24.88 -17.67 8.06
CA ARG A 66 -25.85 -18.10 9.07
C ARG A 66 -25.35 -19.35 9.81
N TYR A 67 -24.84 -20.33 9.09
CA TYR A 67 -24.25 -21.53 9.66
C TYR A 67 -23.05 -21.20 10.57
N PHE A 68 -22.15 -20.33 10.11
CA PHE A 68 -21.01 -19.85 10.89
C PHE A 68 -21.43 -19.17 12.20
N ARG A 69 -22.43 -18.28 12.15
CA ARG A 69 -22.96 -17.62 13.34
C ARG A 69 -23.56 -18.59 14.34
N LEU A 70 -24.21 -19.66 13.87
CA LEU A 70 -24.77 -20.70 14.73
C LEU A 70 -23.68 -21.54 15.40
N ILE A 71 -22.56 -21.83 14.71
CA ILE A 71 -21.40 -22.47 15.34
C ILE A 71 -20.85 -21.57 16.45
N ALA A 72 -20.66 -20.29 16.18
CA ALA A 72 -20.20 -19.33 17.18
C ALA A 72 -21.16 -19.23 18.37
N PHE A 73 -22.46 -19.29 18.12
CA PHE A 73 -23.47 -19.30 19.18
C PHE A 73 -23.41 -20.58 20.02
N SER A 74 -23.26 -21.75 19.39
CA SER A 74 -23.06 -23.02 20.10
C SER A 74 -21.81 -22.99 20.98
N ALA A 75 -20.72 -22.39 20.50
CA ALA A 75 -19.49 -22.22 21.28
C ALA A 75 -19.68 -21.25 22.46
N TYR A 76 -20.45 -20.18 22.28
CA TYR A 76 -20.83 -19.28 23.37
C TYR A 76 -21.61 -20.00 24.47
N LEU A 77 -22.62 -20.80 24.10
CA LEU A 77 -23.42 -21.59 25.05
C LEU A 77 -22.59 -22.60 25.86
N GLY A 78 -21.50 -23.10 25.28
CA GLY A 78 -20.57 -24.03 25.94
C GLY A 78 -19.40 -23.35 26.67
N SER A 79 -19.38 -22.02 26.77
CA SER A 79 -18.31 -21.25 27.40
C SER A 79 -18.72 -20.73 28.78
N GLU A 80 -17.74 -20.38 29.62
CA GLU A 80 -17.95 -19.76 30.94
C GLU A 80 -18.67 -18.40 30.85
N ALA A 81 -18.73 -17.80 29.66
CA ALA A 81 -19.44 -16.55 29.41
C ALA A 81 -20.96 -16.70 29.30
N PHE A 82 -21.48 -17.92 29.20
CA PHE A 82 -22.92 -18.19 29.19
C PHE A 82 -23.36 -18.66 30.57
N ASP A 83 -24.15 -17.85 31.26
CA ASP A 83 -24.82 -18.23 32.49
C ASP A 83 -26.05 -19.07 32.11
N GLY A 84 -25.93 -20.40 32.19
CA GLY A 84 -27.04 -21.32 31.98
C GLY A 84 -28.16 -21.12 33.01
N PHE A 85 -28.92 -20.03 32.90
CA PHE A 85 -30.14 -19.66 33.64
C PHE A 85 -30.12 -19.74 35.19
N CYS A 86 -29.00 -20.00 35.86
CA CYS A 86 -28.90 -20.06 37.33
C CYS A 86 -27.56 -19.53 37.89
N GLY A 87 -27.49 -18.22 38.17
CA GLY A 87 -26.94 -17.64 39.41
C GLY A 87 -25.51 -17.91 39.92
N GLN A 88 -24.61 -18.61 39.22
CA GLN A 88 -23.27 -18.91 39.77
C GLN A 88 -22.08 -18.71 38.79
N GLY A 89 -22.28 -18.07 37.63
CA GLY A 89 -21.19 -17.67 36.73
C GLY A 89 -20.78 -16.21 36.93
N GLU A 90 -19.51 -15.94 37.24
CA GLU A 90 -19.01 -14.59 37.57
C GLU A 90 -18.91 -13.62 36.37
N CYS A 91 -19.17 -14.05 35.13
CA CYS A 91 -19.04 -13.19 33.95
C CYS A 91 -20.35 -13.02 33.16
N MET A 92 -21.07 -11.94 33.45
CA MET A 92 -22.25 -11.49 32.71
C MET A 92 -21.86 -10.97 31.32
N MET A 93 -21.78 -11.83 30.31
CA MET A 93 -21.47 -11.40 28.95
C MET A 93 -22.48 -11.87 27.92
N THR A 94 -23.13 -10.92 27.24
CA THR A 94 -24.03 -11.23 26.12
C THR A 94 -23.28 -11.87 24.94
N PHE A 95 -23.95 -12.72 24.17
CA PHE A 95 -23.40 -13.27 22.91
C PHE A 95 -22.84 -12.16 22.00
N LYS A 96 -23.52 -11.01 21.93
CA LYS A 96 -23.05 -9.86 21.15
C LYS A 96 -21.67 -9.39 21.65
N SER A 97 -21.51 -9.16 22.94
CA SER A 97 -20.24 -8.70 23.52
C SER A 97 -19.14 -9.75 23.35
N TRP A 98 -19.45 -11.02 23.63
CA TRP A 98 -18.52 -12.15 23.49
C TRP A 98 -18.00 -12.28 22.04
N LEU A 99 -18.88 -12.07 21.05
CA LEU A 99 -18.51 -12.13 19.64
C LEU A 99 -17.65 -10.93 19.18
N HIS A 100 -17.77 -9.76 19.81
CA HIS A 100 -16.95 -8.58 19.47
C HIS A 100 -15.53 -8.67 20.02
N GLN A 101 -15.33 -9.39 21.13
CA GLN A 101 -14.01 -9.60 21.73
C GLN A 101 -13.14 -10.61 20.96
N ARG A 102 -13.67 -11.23 19.90
CA ARG A 102 -13.00 -12.25 19.08
C ARG A 102 -12.74 -11.76 17.66
N PRO A 103 -11.66 -11.00 17.42
CA PRO A 103 -11.36 -10.42 16.10
C PRO A 103 -11.22 -11.48 15.00
N GLU A 104 -10.74 -12.68 15.32
CA GLU A 104 -10.62 -13.82 14.41
C GLU A 104 -11.99 -14.31 13.87
N VAL A 105 -13.02 -14.27 14.71
CA VAL A 105 -14.39 -14.64 14.34
C VAL A 105 -15.01 -13.57 13.44
N GLN A 106 -14.74 -12.28 13.71
CA GLN A 106 -15.15 -11.19 12.83
C GLN A 106 -14.43 -11.25 11.48
N ALA A 107 -13.12 -11.49 11.47
CA ALA A 107 -12.33 -11.64 10.25
C ALA A 107 -12.86 -12.79 9.37
N MET A 108 -13.23 -13.92 9.96
CA MET A 108 -13.82 -15.05 9.23
C MET A 108 -15.19 -14.70 8.63
N LYS A 109 -16.06 -14.03 9.40
CA LYS A 109 -17.35 -13.53 8.91
C LYS A 109 -17.17 -12.58 7.71
N TRP A 110 -16.22 -11.65 7.79
CA TRP A 110 -15.90 -10.74 6.70
C TRP A 110 -15.30 -11.47 5.50
N SER A 111 -14.47 -12.48 5.72
CA SER A 111 -13.95 -13.36 4.66
C SER A 111 -15.10 -14.04 3.88
N ILE A 112 -16.11 -14.58 4.58
CA ILE A 112 -17.29 -15.20 3.96
C ILE A 112 -18.07 -14.17 3.11
N ARG A 113 -18.22 -12.93 3.58
CA ARG A 113 -18.99 -11.87 2.88
C ARG A 113 -18.24 -11.26 1.71
N LEU A 114 -16.98 -10.94 1.90
CA LEU A 114 -16.17 -10.20 0.93
C LEU A 114 -15.55 -11.12 -0.12
N ARG A 115 -15.31 -12.40 0.23
CA ARG A 115 -14.65 -13.39 -0.65
C ARG A 115 -15.37 -14.75 -0.59
N PRO A 116 -16.68 -14.79 -0.90
CA PRO A 116 -17.44 -16.03 -0.83
C PRO A 116 -16.90 -17.13 -1.75
N GLY A 117 -16.29 -16.76 -2.89
CA GLY A 117 -15.67 -17.71 -3.83
C GLY A 117 -14.66 -18.65 -3.15
N ARG A 118 -13.92 -18.17 -2.15
CA ARG A 118 -12.92 -18.96 -1.41
C ARG A 118 -13.53 -20.16 -0.67
N PHE A 119 -14.81 -20.10 -0.30
CA PHE A 119 -15.52 -21.17 0.42
C PHE A 119 -16.32 -22.10 -0.50
N PHE A 120 -16.66 -21.59 -1.68
CA PHE A 120 -17.53 -22.27 -2.64
C PHE A 120 -16.73 -22.96 -3.75
N ASN A 121 -15.50 -22.52 -4.05
CA ASN A 121 -14.59 -23.26 -4.91
C ASN A 121 -14.34 -24.67 -4.36
N VAL A 122 -14.11 -25.65 -5.23
CA VAL A 122 -13.67 -27.00 -4.81
C VAL A 122 -12.25 -26.89 -4.24
N PRO A 123 -11.98 -27.28 -2.97
CA PRO A 123 -10.64 -27.30 -2.42
C PRO A 123 -9.71 -28.14 -3.29
N GLU A 124 -8.51 -27.61 -3.54
CA GLU A 124 -7.37 -28.33 -4.12
C GLU A 124 -7.19 -29.71 -3.46
N GLU A 125 -7.41 -29.80 -2.15
CA GLU A 125 -7.25 -30.97 -1.28
C GLU A 125 -8.18 -32.16 -1.59
N LEU A 126 -9.26 -31.96 -2.35
CA LEU A 126 -10.18 -33.03 -2.78
C LEU A 126 -9.92 -33.50 -4.22
N ARG A 127 -8.89 -32.96 -4.88
CA ARG A 127 -8.28 -33.61 -6.04
C ARG A 127 -7.42 -34.75 -5.54
N ALA A 128 -7.46 -35.89 -6.23
CA ALA A 128 -6.72 -37.08 -5.83
C ALA A 128 -5.23 -36.72 -5.55
N PRO A 129 -4.55 -37.39 -4.61
CA PRO A 129 -3.16 -37.06 -4.21
C PRO A 129 -2.12 -37.10 -5.34
N HIS A 130 -2.48 -37.58 -6.53
CA HIS A 130 -1.64 -37.53 -7.73
C HIS A 130 -1.67 -36.17 -8.46
N GLU A 131 -2.54 -35.23 -8.06
CA GLU A 131 -2.70 -33.93 -8.73
C GLU A 131 -2.00 -32.74 -8.04
N SER A 132 -1.34 -32.89 -6.88
CA SER A 132 -0.62 -31.75 -6.27
C SER A 132 0.65 -31.38 -7.05
N GLN A 133 1.41 -32.36 -7.52
CA GLN A 133 2.51 -32.14 -8.48
C GLN A 133 1.98 -31.72 -9.86
N HIS A 134 0.77 -32.16 -10.23
CA HIS A 134 0.12 -31.79 -11.49
C HIS A 134 -0.50 -30.39 -11.44
N GLY A 135 -0.95 -29.91 -10.28
CA GLY A 135 -1.61 -28.63 -10.06
C GLY A 135 -0.65 -27.46 -10.20
N ASP A 136 0.53 -27.55 -9.57
CA ASP A 136 1.60 -26.56 -9.75
C ASP A 136 2.11 -26.57 -11.20
N ALA A 137 2.29 -27.75 -11.80
CA ALA A 137 2.68 -27.87 -13.20
C ALA A 137 1.62 -27.30 -14.17
N VAL A 138 0.33 -27.48 -13.87
CA VAL A 138 -0.79 -26.92 -14.66
C VAL A 138 -0.88 -25.40 -14.49
N MET A 139 -0.74 -24.90 -13.26
CA MET A 139 -0.70 -23.46 -12.99
C MET A 139 0.49 -22.80 -13.70
N GLU A 140 1.66 -23.41 -13.60
CA GLU A 140 2.87 -22.96 -14.29
C GLU A 140 2.74 -23.05 -15.81
N ALA A 141 2.11 -24.10 -16.35
CA ALA A 141 1.84 -24.23 -17.77
C ALA A 141 0.92 -23.12 -18.29
N ILE A 142 -0.11 -22.75 -17.53
CA ILE A 142 -1.00 -21.63 -17.88
C ILE A 142 -0.24 -20.31 -17.90
N VAL A 143 0.56 -20.05 -16.86
CA VAL A 143 1.39 -18.84 -16.79
C VAL A 143 2.40 -18.80 -17.95
N LYS A 144 2.98 -19.94 -18.33
CA LYS A 144 3.88 -20.08 -19.49
C LYS A 144 3.16 -20.00 -20.85
N ALA A 145 1.85 -20.18 -20.89
CA ALA A 145 1.03 -20.13 -22.11
C ALA A 145 0.35 -18.76 -22.32
N ARG A 146 0.39 -17.87 -21.32
CA ARG A 146 -0.11 -16.49 -21.45
C ARG A 146 0.51 -15.79 -22.65
N ASN A 147 -0.34 -15.13 -23.42
CA ASN A 147 0.02 -14.46 -24.67
C ASN A 147 -0.56 -13.02 -24.75
N GLY A 148 -0.99 -12.48 -23.60
CA GLY A 148 -1.40 -11.09 -23.50
C GLY A 148 -0.24 -10.15 -23.79
N SER A 149 -0.60 -8.92 -24.13
CA SER A 149 0.37 -7.92 -24.57
C SER A 149 1.13 -7.26 -23.41
N VAL A 150 0.56 -7.31 -22.20
CA VAL A 150 1.14 -6.93 -20.90
C VAL A 150 1.11 -8.14 -19.95
N LEU A 151 -0.02 -8.84 -19.87
CA LEU A 151 -0.10 -10.13 -19.17
C LEU A 151 0.43 -11.26 -20.06
N GLY A 152 1.73 -11.23 -20.28
CA GLY A 152 2.44 -12.12 -21.20
C GLY A 152 2.91 -13.42 -20.56
N LYS A 153 3.70 -14.15 -21.34
CA LYS A 153 4.30 -15.42 -20.95
C LYS A 153 5.16 -15.25 -19.70
N GLY A 154 4.93 -16.10 -18.69
CA GLY A 154 5.68 -16.06 -17.44
C GLY A 154 5.19 -15.01 -16.45
N SER A 155 4.23 -14.17 -16.82
CA SER A 155 3.71 -13.11 -15.95
C SER A 155 2.57 -13.61 -15.06
N ILE A 156 2.50 -13.11 -13.83
CA ILE A 156 1.47 -13.39 -12.84
C ILE A 156 0.79 -12.10 -12.37
N LEU A 157 -0.45 -12.23 -11.90
CA LEU A 157 -1.14 -11.20 -11.13
C LEU A 157 -1.09 -11.58 -9.66
N LYS A 158 -0.32 -10.82 -8.88
CA LYS A 158 -0.14 -11.04 -7.45
C LYS A 158 -0.90 -10.00 -6.65
N MET A 159 -1.56 -10.41 -5.57
CA MET A 159 -2.24 -9.49 -4.68
C MET A 159 -1.24 -8.46 -4.11
N TYR A 160 -1.62 -7.18 -4.14
CA TYR A 160 -0.76 -6.09 -3.65
C TYR A 160 -0.54 -6.15 -2.12
N PHE A 161 -1.46 -6.79 -1.39
CA PHE A 161 -1.33 -7.02 0.04
C PHE A 161 -0.50 -8.26 0.32
N PHE A 162 0.37 -8.17 1.33
CA PHE A 162 1.26 -9.25 1.75
C PHE A 162 1.37 -9.34 3.28
N PRO A 163 1.70 -10.52 3.84
CA PRO A 163 1.93 -10.69 5.27
C PRO A 163 3.06 -9.78 5.77
N GLY A 164 2.86 -9.14 6.93
CA GLY A 164 3.86 -8.23 7.50
C GLY A 164 3.85 -6.82 6.93
N GLN A 165 2.93 -6.50 6.01
CA GLN A 165 2.76 -5.13 5.53
C GLN A 165 2.42 -4.18 6.68
N ILE A 166 3.18 -3.09 6.78
CA ILE A 166 3.01 -2.10 7.85
C ILE A 166 1.61 -1.47 7.76
N THR A 167 0.88 -1.49 8.86
CA THR A 167 -0.40 -0.79 9.01
C THR A 167 -0.20 0.44 9.90
N SER A 168 -0.88 1.54 9.59
CA SER A 168 -0.78 2.75 10.42
C SER A 168 -1.28 2.50 11.84
N SER A 169 -0.49 2.94 12.82
CA SER A 169 -0.87 2.87 14.24
C SER A 169 -1.80 4.01 14.66
N ARG A 170 -1.82 5.14 13.92
CA ARG A 170 -2.53 6.37 14.31
C ARG A 170 -3.81 6.63 13.52
N ILE A 171 -3.82 6.37 12.22
CA ILE A 171 -4.97 6.60 11.34
C ILE A 171 -5.38 5.26 10.74
N GLN A 172 -6.44 4.66 11.28
CA GLN A 172 -6.94 3.37 10.83
C GLN A 172 -8.06 3.58 9.80
N ILE A 173 -7.74 3.34 8.53
CA ILE A 173 -8.70 3.30 7.42
C ILE A 173 -8.76 1.86 6.92
N HIS A 174 -9.94 1.26 6.90
CA HIS A 174 -10.06 -0.15 6.59
C HIS A 174 -9.80 -0.40 5.10
N GLY A 175 -8.82 -1.27 4.81
CA GLY A 175 -8.40 -1.56 3.45
C GLY A 175 -7.53 -0.48 2.81
N ALA A 176 -6.99 0.47 3.59
CA ALA A 176 -5.92 1.38 3.17
C ALA A 176 -4.75 1.30 4.19
N PRO A 177 -3.72 0.47 3.92
CA PRO A 177 -2.59 0.32 4.83
C PRO A 177 -1.73 1.57 4.92
N HIS A 178 -0.94 1.67 5.99
CA HIS A 178 0.08 2.71 6.20
C HIS A 178 -0.36 4.16 5.91
N VAL A 179 -1.55 4.56 6.38
CA VAL A 179 -1.99 5.96 6.28
C VAL A 179 -1.19 6.85 7.22
N PHE A 180 -0.52 7.86 6.68
CA PHE A 180 0.27 8.83 7.44
C PHE A 180 -0.15 10.27 7.10
N LYS A 181 -0.08 11.16 8.08
CA LYS A 181 -0.33 12.61 7.93
C LYS A 181 0.88 13.37 8.43
N VAL A 182 1.41 14.29 7.62
CA VAL A 182 2.49 15.19 8.02
C VAL A 182 1.97 16.21 9.03
N ASN A 183 2.68 16.39 10.15
CA ASN A 183 2.29 17.39 11.14
C ASN A 183 2.47 18.82 10.57
N GLY A 184 1.48 19.68 10.78
CA GLY A 184 1.47 21.07 10.30
C GLY A 184 1.13 21.25 8.83
N TYR A 185 0.92 20.18 8.06
CA TYR A 185 0.60 20.27 6.64
C TYR A 185 -0.63 19.42 6.27
N PRO A 186 -1.43 19.84 5.27
CA PRO A 186 -2.55 19.05 4.74
C PRO A 186 -2.06 17.97 3.76
N VAL A 187 -1.00 17.24 4.14
CA VAL A 187 -0.28 16.29 3.29
C VAL A 187 -0.36 14.90 3.92
N TYR A 188 -0.79 13.93 3.13
CA TYR A 188 -1.07 12.57 3.55
C TYR A 188 -0.41 11.58 2.60
N SER A 189 -0.06 10.39 3.11
CA SER A 189 0.29 9.24 2.29
C SER A 189 -0.49 8.01 2.72
N MET A 190 -0.60 7.04 1.81
CA MET A 190 -1.10 5.70 2.11
C MET A 190 -0.44 4.66 1.21
N ALA A 191 -0.40 3.41 1.68
CA ALA A 191 -0.15 2.27 0.82
C ALA A 191 -1.33 2.08 -0.16
N THR A 192 -1.10 1.26 -1.17
CA THR A 192 -2.13 0.94 -2.18
C THR A 192 -3.42 0.44 -1.52
N PRO A 193 -4.56 1.15 -1.66
CA PRO A 193 -5.78 0.78 -0.97
C PRO A 193 -6.64 -0.17 -1.81
N THR A 194 -7.58 -0.85 -1.17
CA THR A 194 -8.80 -1.38 -1.82
C THR A 194 -9.70 -0.24 -2.29
N ILE A 195 -10.67 -0.52 -3.17
CA ILE A 195 -11.68 0.48 -3.56
C ILE A 195 -12.47 0.98 -2.33
N ILE A 196 -12.79 0.08 -1.39
CA ILE A 196 -13.48 0.46 -0.14
C ILE A 196 -12.58 1.36 0.71
N GLY A 197 -11.30 1.00 0.88
CA GLY A 197 -10.35 1.83 1.61
C GLY A 197 -10.11 3.19 0.99
N ALA A 198 -10.11 3.29 -0.34
CA ALA A 198 -10.06 4.58 -1.03
C ALA A 198 -11.31 5.43 -0.71
N LYS A 199 -12.51 4.85 -0.71
CA LYS A 199 -13.74 5.54 -0.31
C LYS A 199 -13.69 6.02 1.13
N GLU A 200 -13.25 5.18 2.06
CA GLU A 200 -13.14 5.53 3.46
C GLU A 200 -12.10 6.64 3.68
N MET A 201 -10.95 6.58 3.00
CA MET A 201 -9.92 7.62 3.08
C MET A 201 -10.46 8.97 2.56
N LEU A 202 -11.17 8.97 1.43
CA LEU A 202 -11.76 10.19 0.88
C LEU A 202 -12.88 10.75 1.75
N ALA A 203 -13.66 9.89 2.41
CA ALA A 203 -14.65 10.32 3.39
C ALA A 203 -13.99 10.93 4.63
N TYR A 204 -12.90 10.33 5.13
CA TYR A 204 -12.09 10.86 6.22
C TYR A 204 -11.51 12.25 5.89
N LEU A 205 -11.09 12.46 4.64
CA LEU A 205 -10.62 13.76 4.14
C LEU A 205 -11.74 14.75 3.80
N GLY A 206 -13.01 14.43 4.10
CA GLY A 206 -14.14 15.32 3.83
C GLY A 206 -14.41 15.57 2.35
N ALA A 207 -13.94 14.70 1.45
CA ALA A 207 -14.01 14.93 0.01
C ALA A 207 -15.41 14.73 -0.59
N LYS A 208 -16.31 14.05 0.12
CA LYS A 208 -17.65 13.75 -0.37
C LYS A 208 -18.54 14.99 -0.26
N SER A 209 -19.07 15.45 -1.39
CA SER A 209 -20.04 16.55 -1.40
C SER A 209 -21.38 16.10 -0.82
N ASN A 210 -22.05 16.98 -0.08
CA ASN A 210 -23.42 16.79 0.38
C ASN A 210 -24.30 17.94 -0.11
N ALA A 211 -25.62 17.84 0.03
CA ALA A 211 -26.58 18.80 -0.54
C ALA A 211 -26.41 20.26 -0.06
N ARG A 212 -25.61 20.50 0.98
CA ARG A 212 -25.44 21.84 1.59
C ARG A 212 -23.99 22.33 1.61
N VAL A 213 -23.00 21.44 1.47
CA VAL A 213 -21.57 21.73 1.62
C VAL A 213 -20.80 21.00 0.52
N ALA A 214 -20.05 21.77 -0.27
CA ALA A 214 -19.13 21.22 -1.25
C ALA A 214 -18.04 20.40 -0.56
N GLY A 215 -17.73 19.22 -1.10
CA GLY A 215 -16.68 18.37 -0.56
C GLY A 215 -15.32 19.05 -0.64
N GLN A 216 -14.46 18.78 0.34
CA GLN A 216 -13.08 19.26 0.36
C GLN A 216 -12.33 18.71 -0.85
N LYS A 217 -11.64 19.58 -1.59
CA LYS A 217 -10.89 19.12 -2.77
C LYS A 217 -9.62 18.37 -2.34
N VAL A 218 -9.48 17.13 -2.80
CA VAL A 218 -8.32 16.27 -2.56
C VAL A 218 -7.56 16.01 -3.86
N VAL A 219 -6.28 16.37 -3.88
CA VAL A 219 -5.37 16.00 -4.98
C VAL A 219 -4.75 14.65 -4.65
N ILE A 220 -5.01 13.66 -5.47
CA ILE A 220 -4.48 12.30 -5.33
C ILE A 220 -3.36 12.12 -6.34
N THR A 221 -2.15 11.87 -5.84
CA THR A 221 -0.98 11.61 -6.67
C THR A 221 -0.53 10.16 -6.46
N ASP A 222 -0.65 9.36 -7.51
CA ASP A 222 -0.24 7.98 -7.52
C ASP A 222 1.21 7.86 -8.01
N LEU A 223 2.09 7.36 -7.15
CA LEU A 223 3.53 7.33 -7.37
C LEU A 223 4.05 6.02 -7.95
N ARG A 224 3.15 5.08 -8.27
CA ARG A 224 3.53 3.71 -8.64
C ARG A 224 3.99 3.64 -10.10
N GLU A 225 5.17 3.05 -10.31
CA GLU A 225 5.69 2.68 -11.64
C GLU A 225 5.08 1.38 -12.18
N GLU A 226 4.58 0.54 -11.30
CA GLU A 226 4.03 -0.76 -11.67
C GLU A 226 2.61 -0.64 -12.20
N ALA A 227 2.25 -1.50 -13.16
CA ALA A 227 0.88 -1.64 -13.60
C ALA A 227 0.04 -2.32 -12.51
N VAL A 228 -1.01 -1.64 -12.06
CA VAL A 228 -1.96 -2.11 -11.06
C VAL A 228 -3.32 -2.34 -11.68
N VAL A 229 -4.01 -3.39 -11.24
CA VAL A 229 -5.40 -3.65 -11.60
C VAL A 229 -6.21 -4.01 -10.36
N TYR A 230 -7.45 -3.54 -10.29
CA TYR A 230 -8.40 -3.92 -9.25
C TYR A 230 -9.27 -5.06 -9.75
N ILE A 231 -9.30 -6.18 -9.00
CA ILE A 231 -10.19 -7.31 -9.23
C ILE A 231 -11.05 -7.49 -7.99
N HIS A 232 -12.38 -7.43 -8.13
CA HIS A 232 -13.34 -7.38 -7.01
C HIS A 232 -13.00 -6.28 -5.98
N GLY A 233 -12.50 -5.14 -6.46
CA GLY A 233 -12.07 -4.03 -5.61
C GLY A 233 -10.81 -4.26 -4.77
N THR A 234 -10.11 -5.38 -4.98
CA THR A 234 -8.79 -5.67 -4.38
C THR A 234 -7.69 -5.39 -5.40
N PRO A 235 -6.59 -4.71 -5.03
CA PRO A 235 -5.49 -4.40 -5.94
C PRO A 235 -4.58 -5.60 -6.21
N PHE A 236 -4.15 -5.75 -7.46
CA PHE A 236 -3.20 -6.75 -7.96
C PHE A 236 -2.11 -6.09 -8.79
N VAL A 237 -0.90 -6.62 -8.69
CA VAL A 237 0.31 -6.18 -9.38
C VAL A 237 0.76 -7.21 -10.40
N LEU A 238 1.28 -6.76 -11.52
CA LEU A 238 1.97 -7.62 -12.49
C LEU A 238 3.37 -8.00 -11.99
N ARG A 239 3.70 -9.29 -11.98
CA ARG A 239 5.02 -9.81 -11.57
C ARG A 239 5.47 -10.95 -12.48
N GLU A 240 6.73 -11.36 -12.39
CA GLU A 240 7.22 -12.57 -13.06
C GLU A 240 7.09 -13.77 -12.13
N LEU A 241 6.74 -14.95 -12.68
CA LEU A 241 6.55 -16.16 -11.89
C LEU A 241 7.84 -16.62 -11.18
N ASN A 242 8.98 -16.48 -11.84
CA ASN A 242 10.31 -16.84 -11.32
C ASN A 242 10.83 -15.84 -10.27
N LYS A 243 10.28 -14.61 -10.25
CA LYS A 243 10.66 -13.53 -9.32
C LYS A 243 9.41 -12.81 -8.79
N PRO A 244 8.52 -13.52 -8.07
CA PRO A 244 7.16 -13.02 -7.80
C PRO A 244 7.11 -11.91 -6.73
N VAL A 245 8.21 -11.69 -6.02
CA VAL A 245 8.37 -10.61 -5.03
C VAL A 245 9.17 -9.41 -5.57
N ASP A 246 9.89 -9.58 -6.69
CA ASP A 246 10.73 -8.53 -7.26
C ASP A 246 9.88 -7.55 -8.07
N THR A 247 10.13 -6.26 -7.88
CA THR A 247 9.42 -5.20 -8.60
C THR A 247 9.86 -5.17 -10.06
N LEU A 248 8.91 -5.11 -10.99
CA LEU A 248 9.23 -4.90 -12.40
C LEU A 248 9.80 -3.49 -12.59
N LYS A 249 11.07 -3.42 -13.00
CA LYS A 249 11.77 -2.15 -13.16
C LYS A 249 11.49 -1.57 -14.55
N HIS A 250 10.98 -0.34 -14.60
CA HIS A 250 10.81 0.41 -15.83
C HIS A 250 11.66 1.69 -15.75
N VAL A 251 12.65 1.83 -16.63
CA VAL A 251 13.53 3.00 -16.64
C VAL A 251 12.77 4.21 -17.19
N GLY A 252 12.58 5.24 -16.37
CA GLY A 252 12.04 6.53 -16.80
C GLY A 252 10.58 6.52 -17.28
N ILE A 253 9.77 5.56 -16.82
CA ILE A 253 8.37 5.44 -17.24
C ILE A 253 7.54 6.66 -16.81
N THR A 254 6.67 7.14 -17.69
CA THR A 254 5.79 8.28 -17.43
C THR A 254 4.39 7.83 -17.03
N GLY A 255 3.64 8.68 -16.33
CA GLY A 255 2.28 8.39 -15.90
C GLY A 255 1.36 7.86 -17.01
N PRO A 256 1.26 8.54 -18.17
CA PRO A 256 0.43 8.09 -19.28
C PRO A 256 0.84 6.72 -19.84
N VAL A 257 2.14 6.39 -19.81
CA VAL A 257 2.61 5.07 -20.25
C VAL A 257 2.17 3.98 -19.27
N VAL A 258 2.26 4.23 -17.96
CA VAL A 258 1.75 3.29 -16.94
C VAL A 258 0.25 3.10 -17.08
N GLU A 259 -0.53 4.17 -17.24
CA GLU A 259 -1.99 4.08 -17.42
C GLU A 259 -2.37 3.28 -18.68
N ASN A 260 -1.64 3.46 -19.78
CA ASN A 260 -1.82 2.65 -20.99
C ASN A 260 -1.48 1.17 -20.77
N MET A 261 -0.44 0.87 -19.99
CA MET A 261 -0.12 -0.51 -19.59
C MET A 261 -1.22 -1.11 -18.72
N GLU A 262 -1.81 -0.35 -17.80
CA GLU A 262 -2.93 -0.79 -16.96
C GLU A 262 -4.19 -1.06 -17.78
N ALA A 263 -4.49 -0.23 -18.78
CA ALA A 263 -5.59 -0.44 -19.71
C ALA A 263 -5.41 -1.73 -20.53
N ARG A 264 -4.21 -1.94 -21.09
CA ARG A 264 -3.87 -3.17 -21.83
C ARG A 264 -3.86 -4.41 -20.94
N LEU A 265 -3.38 -4.27 -19.70
CA LEU A 265 -3.44 -5.35 -18.70
C LEU A 265 -4.89 -5.76 -18.42
N LYS A 266 -5.80 -4.79 -18.27
CA LYS A 266 -7.24 -5.07 -18.15
C LYS A 266 -7.77 -5.80 -19.38
N GLU A 267 -7.43 -5.39 -20.59
CA GLU A 267 -7.85 -6.07 -21.83
C GLU A 267 -7.35 -7.52 -21.92
N ASP A 268 -6.11 -7.77 -21.52
CA ASP A 268 -5.54 -9.11 -21.47
C ASP A 268 -6.27 -9.99 -20.45
N ILE A 269 -6.54 -9.46 -19.25
CA ILE A 269 -7.33 -10.14 -18.21
C ILE A 269 -8.71 -10.53 -18.75
N LEU A 270 -9.43 -9.59 -19.36
CA LEU A 270 -10.76 -9.84 -19.91
C LEU A 270 -10.72 -10.88 -21.04
N SER A 271 -9.64 -10.92 -21.80
CA SER A 271 -9.44 -11.91 -22.86
C SER A 271 -9.17 -13.31 -22.31
N GLU A 272 -8.28 -13.44 -21.32
CA GLU A 272 -8.01 -14.71 -20.62
C GLU A 272 -9.29 -15.24 -19.96
N VAL A 273 -10.04 -14.38 -19.26
CA VAL A 273 -11.31 -14.70 -18.59
C VAL A 273 -12.38 -15.18 -19.58
N ARG A 274 -12.49 -14.58 -20.78
CA ARG A 274 -13.41 -15.04 -21.83
C ARG A 274 -13.05 -16.44 -22.33
N GLN A 275 -11.76 -16.73 -22.50
CA GLN A 275 -11.29 -18.02 -23.00
C GLN A 275 -11.43 -19.15 -21.96
N SER A 276 -11.29 -18.81 -20.68
CA SER A 276 -11.29 -19.77 -19.57
C SER A 276 -12.66 -20.04 -18.94
N GLY A 277 -13.75 -19.49 -19.51
CA GLY A 277 -15.10 -19.64 -18.97
C GLY A 277 -15.33 -18.87 -17.66
N GLY A 278 -14.66 -17.74 -17.50
CA GLY A 278 -14.83 -16.84 -16.36
C GLY A 278 -13.87 -17.08 -15.20
N ARG A 279 -12.79 -17.87 -15.37
CA ARG A 279 -11.87 -18.25 -14.29
C ARG A 279 -10.44 -17.82 -14.57
N MET A 280 -9.77 -17.22 -13.60
CA MET A 280 -8.40 -16.76 -13.79
C MET A 280 -7.50 -17.19 -12.64
N LEU A 281 -6.24 -17.48 -12.95
CA LEU A 281 -5.22 -17.79 -11.97
C LEU A 281 -4.60 -16.49 -11.43
N LEU A 282 -4.83 -16.23 -10.15
CA LEU A 282 -4.27 -15.12 -9.38
C LEU A 282 -3.28 -15.66 -8.33
N HIS A 283 -2.46 -14.78 -7.75
CA HIS A 283 -1.44 -15.15 -6.78
C HIS A 283 -1.55 -14.28 -5.53
N ARG A 284 -1.12 -14.81 -4.39
CA ARG A 284 -1.01 -14.06 -3.13
C ARG A 284 0.15 -14.60 -2.31
N GLU A 285 0.66 -13.79 -1.40
CA GLU A 285 1.58 -14.28 -0.38
C GLU A 285 0.81 -14.91 0.78
N GLU A 286 1.24 -16.08 1.22
CA GLU A 286 0.80 -16.72 2.45
C GLU A 286 1.98 -16.96 3.37
N TYR A 287 1.83 -16.51 4.61
CA TYR A 287 2.82 -16.78 5.66
C TYR A 287 2.57 -18.17 6.25
N CYS A 288 3.62 -18.98 6.31
CA CYS A 288 3.61 -20.31 6.87
C CYS A 288 4.19 -20.27 8.30
N PRO A 289 3.37 -20.43 9.36
CA PRO A 289 3.85 -20.34 10.74
C PRO A 289 4.86 -21.42 11.11
N SER A 290 4.82 -22.59 10.47
CA SER A 290 5.72 -23.70 10.76
C SER A 290 7.12 -23.54 10.17
N SER A 291 7.26 -22.83 9.04
CA SER A 291 8.56 -22.55 8.43
C SER A 291 9.05 -21.12 8.66
N ASN A 292 8.23 -20.26 9.31
CA ASN A 292 8.49 -18.83 9.48
C ASN A 292 8.86 -18.12 8.17
N GLN A 293 8.25 -18.56 7.06
CA GLN A 293 8.53 -18.09 5.71
C GLN A 293 7.22 -17.76 4.99
N SER A 294 7.26 -16.72 4.16
CA SER A 294 6.17 -16.38 3.23
C SER A 294 6.43 -17.01 1.87
N SER A 295 5.40 -17.57 1.25
CA SER A 295 5.46 -18.10 -0.12
C SER A 295 4.35 -17.53 -0.99
N VAL A 296 4.60 -17.44 -2.29
CA VAL A 296 3.60 -16.99 -3.27
C VAL A 296 2.83 -18.20 -3.76
N VAL A 297 1.51 -18.20 -3.53
CA VAL A 297 0.62 -19.30 -3.91
C VAL A 297 -0.40 -18.86 -4.96
N GLY A 298 -0.57 -19.69 -5.98
CA GLY A 298 -1.61 -19.54 -7.00
C GLY A 298 -2.99 -19.92 -6.46
N TYR A 299 -4.03 -19.28 -6.96
CA TYR A 299 -5.42 -19.66 -6.70
C TYR A 299 -6.35 -19.23 -7.83
N TRP A 300 -7.39 -20.02 -8.04
CA TRP A 300 -8.41 -19.75 -9.05
C TRP A 300 -9.49 -18.82 -8.51
N GLU A 301 -9.76 -17.74 -9.23
CA GLU A 301 -10.83 -16.80 -8.95
C GLU A 301 -11.79 -16.74 -10.13
N ASN A 302 -13.10 -16.59 -9.86
CA ASN A 302 -14.08 -16.33 -10.92
C ASN A 302 -14.16 -14.83 -11.13
N ILE A 303 -13.94 -14.36 -12.36
CA ILE A 303 -13.89 -12.93 -12.68
C ILE A 303 -14.94 -12.64 -13.73
N PHE A 304 -15.71 -11.56 -13.54
CA PHE A 304 -16.57 -11.00 -14.56
C PHE A 304 -16.03 -9.64 -15.04
N PRO A 305 -16.46 -9.16 -16.22
CA PRO A 305 -15.92 -7.92 -16.78
C PRO A 305 -16.02 -6.70 -15.86
N ASP A 306 -17.13 -6.56 -15.13
CA ASP A 306 -17.36 -5.43 -14.21
C ASP A 306 -16.46 -5.45 -12.96
N ASP A 307 -15.84 -6.60 -12.66
CA ASP A 307 -15.00 -6.76 -11.48
C ASP A 307 -13.59 -6.22 -11.69
N VAL A 308 -13.20 -5.94 -12.94
CA VAL A 308 -11.85 -5.53 -13.34
C VAL A 308 -11.82 -4.04 -13.64
N LYS A 309 -11.04 -3.28 -12.87
CA LYS A 309 -10.90 -1.83 -13.03
C LYS A 309 -9.44 -1.38 -12.98
N THR A 310 -9.07 -0.39 -13.79
CA THR A 310 -7.78 0.30 -13.64
C THR A 310 -7.86 1.33 -12.50
N PRO A 311 -6.74 1.77 -11.92
CA PRO A 311 -6.71 2.88 -10.98
C PRO A 311 -7.43 4.14 -11.49
N ALA A 312 -7.17 4.53 -12.76
CA ALA A 312 -7.84 5.67 -13.38
C ALA A 312 -9.37 5.50 -13.41
N GLU A 313 -9.88 4.32 -13.77
CA GLU A 313 -11.32 4.02 -13.74
C GLU A 313 -11.90 4.04 -12.32
N VAL A 314 -11.14 3.56 -11.32
CA VAL A 314 -11.57 3.61 -9.91
C VAL A 314 -11.75 5.06 -9.46
N TYR A 315 -10.75 5.92 -9.66
CA TYR A 315 -10.83 7.31 -9.21
C TYR A 315 -11.80 8.14 -10.07
N ALA A 316 -11.97 7.84 -11.36
CA ALA A 316 -13.01 8.44 -12.18
C ALA A 316 -14.41 8.11 -11.63
N ALA A 317 -14.69 6.83 -11.33
CA ALA A 317 -15.95 6.42 -10.73
C ALA A 317 -16.21 7.06 -9.36
N LEU A 318 -15.16 7.25 -8.54
CA LEU A 318 -15.28 7.96 -7.26
C LEU A 318 -15.62 9.43 -7.46
N LYS A 319 -15.05 10.08 -8.48
CA LYS A 319 -15.43 11.46 -8.83
C LYS A 319 -16.92 11.54 -9.22
N ASP A 320 -17.39 10.60 -10.03
CA ASP A 320 -18.80 10.52 -10.44
C ASP A 320 -19.75 10.22 -9.27
N GLU A 321 -19.27 9.52 -8.23
CA GLU A 321 -20.01 9.31 -6.97
C GLU A 321 -20.10 10.58 -6.09
N GLY A 322 -19.55 11.71 -6.52
CA GLY A 322 -19.66 13.01 -5.85
C GLY A 322 -18.49 13.37 -4.93
N TYR A 323 -17.37 12.64 -5.01
CA TYR A 323 -16.14 13.02 -4.32
C TYR A 323 -15.38 14.11 -5.10
N ASN A 324 -15.02 15.20 -4.44
CA ASN A 324 -14.26 16.30 -5.02
C ASN A 324 -12.76 15.96 -5.09
N ILE A 325 -12.37 15.24 -6.13
CA ILE A 325 -11.00 14.73 -6.29
C ILE A 325 -10.38 15.10 -7.63
N ALA A 326 -9.07 15.28 -7.63
CA ALA A 326 -8.23 15.36 -8.82
C ALA A 326 -7.16 14.26 -8.75
N TYR A 327 -7.23 13.28 -9.64
CA TYR A 327 -6.29 12.16 -9.70
C TYR A 327 -5.19 12.44 -10.74
N ARG A 328 -3.94 12.10 -10.39
CA ARG A 328 -2.77 12.16 -11.28
C ARG A 328 -1.86 10.95 -11.03
N ARG A 329 -1.25 10.43 -12.10
CA ARG A 329 -0.23 9.37 -12.05
C ARG A 329 1.15 9.98 -12.32
N ILE A 330 2.03 10.01 -11.31
CA ILE A 330 3.40 10.54 -11.41
C ILE A 330 4.35 9.49 -10.86
N PRO A 331 4.83 8.55 -11.68
CA PRO A 331 5.67 7.44 -11.21
C PRO A 331 6.97 7.94 -10.59
N LEU A 332 7.14 7.71 -9.29
CA LEU A 332 8.32 8.14 -8.55
C LEU A 332 8.60 7.19 -7.37
N THR A 333 9.31 6.10 -7.68
CA THR A 333 9.71 5.08 -6.70
C THR A 333 11.04 5.42 -6.03
N ARG A 334 11.48 4.60 -5.07
CA ARG A 334 12.78 4.77 -4.40
C ARG A 334 13.94 4.37 -5.33
N GLU A 335 13.69 3.41 -6.20
CA GLU A 335 14.66 2.78 -7.10
C GLU A 335 14.95 3.63 -8.33
N ARG A 336 14.01 4.48 -8.72
CA ARG A 336 14.18 5.44 -9.80
C ARG A 336 15.17 6.54 -9.43
N GLU A 337 15.93 6.98 -10.42
CA GLU A 337 16.76 8.18 -10.33
C GLU A 337 15.86 9.43 -10.34
N ALA A 338 15.98 10.26 -9.29
CA ALA A 338 15.26 11.54 -9.24
C ALA A 338 15.87 12.52 -10.24
N LEU A 339 15.02 13.31 -10.88
CA LEU A 339 15.37 14.38 -11.83
C LEU A 339 14.81 15.73 -11.37
N PRO A 340 15.39 16.86 -11.81
CA PRO A 340 14.81 18.19 -11.56
C PRO A 340 13.38 18.33 -12.08
N SER A 341 13.06 17.67 -13.20
CA SER A 341 11.72 17.65 -13.79
C SER A 341 10.69 16.99 -12.89
N ASP A 342 11.09 16.01 -12.07
CA ASP A 342 10.18 15.36 -11.12
C ASP A 342 9.76 16.35 -10.02
N VAL A 343 10.67 17.25 -9.59
CA VAL A 343 10.34 18.32 -8.63
C VAL A 343 9.35 19.30 -9.25
N ASP A 344 9.52 19.65 -10.52
CA ASP A 344 8.55 20.48 -11.25
C ASP A 344 7.18 19.80 -11.33
N GLU A 345 7.13 18.52 -11.69
CA GLU A 345 5.88 17.78 -11.81
C GLU A 345 5.12 17.72 -10.48
N ILE A 346 5.82 17.43 -9.38
CA ILE A 346 5.23 17.37 -8.04
C ILE A 346 4.81 18.74 -7.52
N GLN A 347 5.63 19.80 -7.69
CA GLN A 347 5.23 21.14 -7.20
C GLN A 347 4.02 21.68 -7.98
N ASN A 348 3.90 21.35 -9.27
CA ASN A 348 2.78 21.73 -10.13
C ASN A 348 1.48 20.99 -9.78
N CYS A 349 1.55 19.95 -8.93
CA CYS A 349 0.34 19.36 -8.36
C CYS A 349 -0.38 20.28 -7.38
N ARG A 350 0.30 21.32 -6.87
CA ARG A 350 -0.30 22.38 -6.05
C ARG A 350 -1.47 22.97 -6.82
N ASP A 351 -2.63 22.96 -6.19
CA ASP A 351 -3.83 23.63 -6.68
C ASP A 351 -4.39 24.52 -5.58
N GLU A 352 -4.49 25.85 -5.82
CA GLU A 352 -4.95 26.88 -4.86
C GLU A 352 -6.26 26.55 -4.15
N SER A 353 -7.17 25.87 -4.86
CA SER A 353 -8.48 25.44 -4.34
C SER A 353 -8.43 24.13 -3.55
N SER A 354 -7.31 23.40 -3.61
CA SER A 354 -7.13 22.13 -2.93
C SER A 354 -6.77 22.31 -1.48
N ALA A 355 -7.44 21.53 -0.65
CA ALA A 355 -7.29 21.62 0.78
C ALA A 355 -6.62 20.38 1.40
N CYS A 356 -6.39 19.31 0.63
CA CYS A 356 -5.55 18.16 1.00
C CYS A 356 -4.79 17.58 -0.19
N TYR A 357 -3.58 17.07 0.06
CA TYR A 357 -2.74 16.30 -0.87
C TYR A 357 -2.56 14.88 -0.35
N LEU A 358 -2.90 13.88 -1.16
CA LEU A 358 -2.83 12.46 -0.82
C LEU A 358 -1.92 11.73 -1.81
N TYR A 359 -0.84 11.14 -1.30
CA TYR A 359 0.10 10.36 -2.09
C TYR A 359 -0.12 8.86 -1.90
N VAL A 360 -0.20 8.12 -3.02
CA VAL A 360 -0.37 6.67 -3.01
C VAL A 360 0.89 6.02 -3.53
N SER A 361 1.46 5.08 -2.78
CA SER A 361 2.60 4.26 -3.24
C SER A 361 2.34 2.78 -2.96
N HIS A 362 3.32 1.91 -3.24
CA HIS A 362 3.20 0.48 -2.94
C HIS A 362 2.94 0.27 -1.43
N THR A 363 3.85 0.74 -0.59
CA THR A 363 3.83 0.49 0.87
C THR A 363 3.40 1.71 1.69
N GLY A 364 3.25 2.89 1.08
CA GLY A 364 3.04 4.14 1.81
C GLY A 364 4.27 4.63 2.58
N PHE A 365 5.42 3.97 2.40
CA PHE A 365 6.69 4.26 3.10
C PHE A 365 7.86 4.35 2.10
N GLY A 366 8.93 5.08 2.44
CA GLY A 366 10.14 5.22 1.65
C GLY A 366 10.06 6.39 0.68
N GLY A 367 10.14 6.12 -0.64
CA GLY A 367 10.23 7.16 -1.67
C GLY A 367 9.08 8.18 -1.68
N VAL A 368 7.91 7.83 -1.13
CA VAL A 368 6.78 8.77 -0.98
C VAL A 368 7.12 9.98 -0.11
N ALA A 369 7.99 9.83 0.90
CA ALA A 369 8.42 10.92 1.77
C ALA A 369 9.11 12.06 0.99
N TYR A 370 9.81 11.74 -0.10
CA TYR A 370 10.42 12.76 -0.97
C TYR A 370 9.38 13.67 -1.62
N THR A 371 8.31 13.09 -2.18
CA THR A 371 7.22 13.88 -2.78
C THR A 371 6.47 14.72 -1.76
N MET A 372 6.26 14.16 -0.55
CA MET A 372 5.64 14.87 0.57
C MET A 372 6.53 16.05 1.01
N ALA A 373 7.84 15.86 1.09
CA ALA A 373 8.78 16.92 1.42
C ALA A 373 8.79 18.05 0.38
N ILE A 374 8.73 17.73 -0.93
CA ILE A 374 8.62 18.74 -2.00
C ILE A 374 7.39 19.63 -1.79
N ILE A 375 6.20 19.03 -1.58
CA ILE A 375 4.98 19.82 -1.41
C ILE A 375 4.97 20.58 -0.08
N CYS A 376 5.52 20.02 1.00
CA CYS A 376 5.70 20.72 2.27
C CYS A 376 6.62 21.94 2.12
N CYS A 377 7.76 21.81 1.43
CA CYS A 377 8.65 22.93 1.11
C CYS A 377 7.92 24.03 0.34
N ARG A 378 7.08 23.63 -0.63
CA ARG A 378 6.29 24.55 -1.45
C ARG A 378 5.26 25.32 -0.62
N LEU A 379 4.50 24.62 0.23
CA LEU A 379 3.49 25.22 1.11
C LEU A 379 4.12 26.15 2.15
N ASP A 380 5.25 25.77 2.73
CA ASP A 380 5.95 26.58 3.73
C ASP A 380 6.53 27.88 3.13
N ALA A 381 7.01 27.83 1.88
CA ALA A 381 7.44 29.04 1.18
C ALA A 381 6.28 30.03 1.01
N GLU A 382 5.07 29.57 0.65
CA GLU A 382 3.90 30.44 0.45
C GLU A 382 3.49 31.18 1.73
N VAL A 383 3.55 30.52 2.90
CA VAL A 383 3.25 31.15 4.19
C VAL A 383 4.27 32.26 4.50
N ASN A 384 5.55 32.01 4.24
CA ASN A 384 6.64 32.96 4.48
C ASN A 384 6.60 34.16 3.50
N PHE A 385 6.17 33.97 2.25
CA PHE A 385 5.92 35.07 1.30
C PHE A 385 4.74 35.95 1.75
N GLY A 386 3.67 35.37 2.32
CA GLY A 386 2.51 36.12 2.83
C GLY A 386 2.75 36.88 4.15
N THR A 387 3.76 36.49 4.93
CA THR A 387 4.10 37.08 6.25
C THR A 387 5.33 37.99 6.21
N SER A 388 5.90 38.25 5.03
CA SER A 388 7.06 39.14 4.84
C SER A 388 6.74 40.65 4.98
N SER A 389 5.73 41.01 5.76
CA SER A 389 5.61 42.32 6.41
C SER A 389 5.33 42.06 7.89
N VAL A 390 6.40 42.03 8.70
CA VAL A 390 6.49 42.39 10.13
C VAL A 390 7.68 41.65 10.77
N THR A 391 8.74 42.44 10.98
CA THR A 391 9.84 42.32 11.96
C THR A 391 10.68 41.03 12.04
N GLN A 392 11.91 41.15 11.52
CA GLN A 392 13.06 40.42 12.03
C GLN A 392 13.32 40.82 13.49
N THR A 393 13.16 39.88 14.42
CA THR A 393 13.69 40.02 15.77
C THR A 393 14.97 39.20 15.86
N MET A 394 16.10 39.90 15.88
CA MET A 394 17.40 39.33 16.22
C MET A 394 17.37 38.84 17.67
N VAL A 395 17.63 37.56 17.90
CA VAL A 395 17.92 37.04 19.24
C VAL A 395 19.43 36.93 19.36
N ASN A 396 20.00 37.79 20.21
CA ASN A 396 21.40 37.74 20.64
C ASN A 396 21.65 36.45 21.42
N GLY A 397 22.71 35.72 21.07
CA GLY A 397 23.28 34.66 21.89
C GLY A 397 24.28 35.23 22.88
N ASP A 398 24.22 34.76 24.12
CA ASP A 398 25.28 34.98 25.13
C ASP A 398 26.28 33.81 25.10
N PRO A 399 27.59 34.05 25.31
CA PRO A 399 28.64 33.04 25.23
C PRO A 399 28.89 32.36 26.59
N TYR A 400 29.68 31.27 26.54
CA TYR A 400 30.23 30.47 27.64
C TYR A 400 29.45 29.19 28.00
N SER A 401 29.97 28.04 27.55
CA SER A 401 30.70 27.11 28.43
C SER A 401 31.18 25.87 27.64
N THR A 402 32.48 25.59 27.67
CA THR A 402 33.06 24.25 27.53
C THR A 402 33.74 23.90 28.87
N PRO A 403 33.80 22.61 29.23
CA PRO A 403 35.01 21.86 28.93
C PRO A 403 34.73 20.52 28.22
N GLU A 404 35.65 20.18 27.32
CA GLU A 404 35.77 18.92 26.59
C GLU A 404 35.88 17.71 27.54
N GLU A 405 34.99 16.74 27.37
CA GLU A 405 35.28 15.35 27.68
C GLU A 405 35.37 14.60 26.35
N SER A 406 36.55 14.04 26.09
CA SER A 406 36.89 13.31 24.87
C SER A 406 36.07 12.01 24.76
N LEU A 407 34.94 12.08 24.07
CA LEU A 407 34.22 10.93 23.56
C LEU A 407 34.95 10.34 22.33
N PRO A 408 34.89 9.03 22.08
CA PRO A 408 35.62 8.41 20.99
C PRO A 408 35.18 9.00 19.63
N SER A 409 36.15 9.39 18.80
CA SER A 409 36.03 10.01 17.46
C SER A 409 34.88 9.49 16.57
N TRP A 410 34.55 8.20 16.70
CA TRP A 410 33.49 7.51 15.96
C TRP A 410 32.08 8.07 16.23
N THR A 411 31.84 8.58 17.44
CA THR A 411 30.56 9.20 17.81
C THR A 411 30.31 10.49 17.01
N SER A 412 31.36 11.28 16.75
CA SER A 412 31.24 12.56 16.02
C SER A 412 30.91 12.40 14.53
N GLU A 413 31.47 11.37 13.87
CA GLU A 413 31.25 11.16 12.43
C GLU A 413 29.89 10.52 12.15
N GLU A 414 29.49 9.53 12.95
CA GLU A 414 28.15 8.94 12.81
C GLU A 414 27.05 9.96 13.13
N GLU A 415 27.24 10.80 14.15
CA GLU A 415 26.31 11.90 14.46
C GLU A 415 26.24 12.92 13.32
N ALA A 416 27.37 13.30 12.72
CA ALA A 416 27.40 14.18 11.54
C ALA A 416 26.63 13.56 10.36
N ARG A 417 26.81 12.26 10.09
CA ARG A 417 26.07 11.53 9.05
C ARG A 417 24.56 11.47 9.36
N ARG A 418 24.16 11.24 10.61
CA ARG A 418 22.74 11.31 11.05
C ARG A 418 22.15 12.71 10.86
N MET A 419 22.95 13.75 11.09
CA MET A 419 22.56 15.16 10.86
C MET A 419 22.53 15.53 9.37
N GLY A 420 22.92 14.62 8.47
CA GLY A 420 22.93 14.85 7.03
C GLY A 420 24.09 15.72 6.56
N ASP A 421 25.15 15.84 7.35
CA ASP A 421 26.33 16.66 7.06
C ASP A 421 27.33 15.94 6.13
N TYR A 422 26.81 15.39 5.03
CA TYR A 422 27.60 14.73 4.00
C TYR A 422 28.46 15.73 3.23
N ARG A 423 29.68 15.35 2.84
CA ARG A 423 30.64 16.25 2.16
C ARG A 423 30.03 16.98 0.96
N ASP A 424 29.27 16.27 0.14
CA ASP A 424 28.70 16.82 -1.09
C ASP A 424 27.49 17.73 -0.80
N ILE A 425 26.74 17.48 0.27
CA ILE A 425 25.67 18.37 0.76
C ILE A 425 26.26 19.64 1.39
N LEU A 426 27.33 19.53 2.18
CA LEU A 426 28.05 20.69 2.71
C LEU A 426 28.69 21.52 1.59
N SER A 427 29.13 20.89 0.51
CA SER A 427 29.63 21.61 -0.68
C SER A 427 28.49 22.34 -1.39
N LEU A 428 27.33 21.70 -1.53
CA LEU A 428 26.12 22.33 -2.05
C LEU A 428 25.72 23.56 -1.24
N THR A 429 25.67 23.48 0.10
CA THR A 429 25.23 24.61 0.94
C THR A 429 26.15 25.82 0.85
N ARG A 430 27.43 25.66 0.49
CA ARG A 430 28.35 26.79 0.26
C ARG A 430 28.09 27.52 -1.06
N VAL A 431 27.53 26.83 -2.05
CA VAL A 431 27.25 27.38 -3.39
C VAL A 431 25.83 27.96 -3.48
N LEU A 432 24.89 27.46 -2.68
CA LEU A 432 23.50 27.92 -2.69
C LEU A 432 23.31 29.26 -1.98
N MET A 433 22.46 30.11 -2.57
CA MET A 433 21.88 31.26 -1.89
C MET A 433 21.05 30.78 -0.69
N HIS A 434 21.34 31.32 0.51
CA HIS A 434 20.73 30.84 1.76
C HIS A 434 20.94 29.32 2.00
N GLY A 435 22.07 28.75 1.57
CA GLY A 435 22.33 27.31 1.65
C GLY A 435 22.17 26.69 3.05
N PRO A 436 22.85 27.20 4.10
CA PRO A 436 22.71 26.66 5.46
C PRO A 436 21.27 26.71 5.98
N LYS A 437 20.55 27.83 5.72
CA LYS A 437 19.13 27.96 6.06
C LYS A 437 18.26 26.98 5.29
N SER A 438 18.52 26.81 3.99
CA SER A 438 17.78 25.88 3.13
C SER A 438 17.93 24.44 3.60
N LYS A 439 19.14 24.03 4.02
CA LYS A 439 19.37 22.72 4.64
C LYS A 439 18.58 22.57 5.93
N ALA A 440 18.70 23.51 6.86
CA ALA A 440 18.02 23.46 8.16
C ALA A 440 16.50 23.33 8.02
N ASP A 441 15.88 24.09 7.11
CA ASP A 441 14.44 23.99 6.85
C ASP A 441 14.04 22.63 6.29
N VAL A 442 14.85 22.10 5.36
CA VAL A 442 14.61 20.78 4.75
C VAL A 442 14.75 19.67 5.78
N ASP A 443 15.72 19.75 6.69
CA ASP A 443 15.91 18.77 7.76
C ASP A 443 14.67 18.71 8.67
N ILE A 444 14.09 19.87 9.02
CA ILE A 444 12.82 19.96 9.78
C ILE A 444 11.67 19.30 9.00
N ILE A 445 11.58 19.52 7.69
CA ILE A 445 10.52 18.95 6.86
C ILE A 445 10.67 17.44 6.72
N ILE A 446 11.90 16.95 6.53
CA ILE A 446 12.21 15.52 6.48
C ILE A 446 11.81 14.85 7.80
N GLU A 447 12.10 15.46 8.95
CA GLU A 447 11.69 14.96 10.26
C GLU A 447 10.16 14.85 10.38
N ARG A 448 9.43 15.87 9.91
CA ARG A 448 7.95 15.83 9.88
C ARG A 448 7.38 14.74 8.97
N CYS A 449 8.16 14.30 7.97
CA CYS A 449 7.77 13.24 7.02
C CYS A 449 8.22 11.84 7.46
N ALA A 450 8.99 11.69 8.55
CA ALA A 450 9.65 10.45 8.94
C ALA A 450 8.72 9.22 9.04
N GLY A 451 7.46 9.42 9.43
CA GLY A 451 6.46 8.35 9.49
C GLY A 451 6.06 7.76 8.13
N ALA A 452 6.42 8.41 7.01
CA ALA A 452 6.30 7.90 5.64
C ALA A 452 7.65 7.53 5.01
N GLY A 453 8.73 7.54 5.78
CA GLY A 453 10.11 7.35 5.32
C GLY A 453 11.01 8.52 5.70
N HIS A 454 12.29 8.25 5.96
CA HIS A 454 13.26 9.26 6.34
C HIS A 454 14.48 9.20 5.40
N ILE A 455 14.64 10.25 4.59
CA ILE A 455 15.63 10.26 3.48
C ILE A 455 17.06 10.19 4.01
N ARG A 456 17.35 10.84 5.16
CA ARG A 456 18.69 10.77 5.77
C ARG A 456 18.97 9.39 6.36
N ASP A 457 17.95 8.69 6.87
CA ASP A 457 18.11 7.31 7.36
C ASP A 457 18.36 6.35 6.20
N ASP A 458 17.68 6.56 5.06
CA ASP A 458 17.94 5.79 3.84
C ASP A 458 19.41 5.97 3.39
N ILE A 459 19.95 7.20 3.40
CA ILE A 459 21.36 7.45 3.07
C ILE A 459 22.29 6.75 4.06
N LEU A 460 22.05 6.94 5.37
CA LEU A 460 22.86 6.35 6.43
C LEU A 460 22.85 4.82 6.40
N HIS A 461 21.69 4.22 6.12
CA HIS A 461 21.54 2.78 5.98
C HIS A 461 22.41 2.24 4.84
N TYR A 462 22.30 2.82 3.63
CA TYR A 462 23.12 2.35 2.50
C TYR A 462 24.62 2.60 2.71
N SER A 463 25.02 3.66 3.43
CA SER A 463 26.42 3.88 3.83
C SER A 463 26.91 2.74 4.73
N LYS A 464 26.17 2.41 5.79
CA LYS A 464 26.56 1.38 6.76
C LYS A 464 26.60 -0.01 6.15
N GLU A 465 25.59 -0.39 5.37
CA GLU A 465 25.59 -1.69 4.70
C GLU A 465 26.79 -1.80 3.74
N LEU A 466 27.19 -0.72 3.07
CA LEU A 466 28.33 -0.73 2.14
C LEU A 466 29.68 -0.91 2.87
N GLU A 467 29.78 -0.48 4.13
CA GLU A 467 30.95 -0.71 4.99
C GLU A 467 31.05 -2.17 5.47
N GLU A 468 29.90 -2.81 5.70
CA GLU A 468 29.84 -4.19 6.21
C GLU A 468 29.99 -5.25 5.11
N VAL A 469 29.69 -4.90 3.85
CA VAL A 469 29.74 -5.84 2.72
C VAL A 469 31.18 -6.18 2.32
N PRO A 470 31.54 -7.47 2.22
CA PRO A 470 32.85 -7.92 1.75
C PRO A 470 33.27 -7.31 0.41
N ASP A 471 34.57 -7.07 0.25
CA ASP A 471 35.13 -6.47 -0.97
C ASP A 471 34.99 -7.36 -2.23
N ASP A 472 34.65 -8.64 -2.09
CA ASP A 472 34.49 -9.58 -3.20
C ASP A 472 33.05 -9.65 -3.77
N ASP A 473 32.06 -8.99 -3.14
CA ASP A 473 30.68 -8.91 -3.63
C ASP A 473 30.42 -7.63 -4.43
N ASP A 474 31.05 -7.51 -5.60
CA ASP A 474 30.97 -6.34 -6.47
C ASP A 474 29.52 -5.97 -6.87
N GLU A 475 28.64 -6.95 -7.08
CA GLU A 475 27.25 -6.73 -7.49
C GLU A 475 26.43 -6.08 -6.35
N HIS A 476 26.55 -6.62 -5.13
CA HIS A 476 25.84 -6.06 -3.98
C HIS A 476 26.38 -4.66 -3.62
N ARG A 477 27.70 -4.46 -3.67
CA ARG A 477 28.32 -3.15 -3.46
C ARG A 477 27.86 -2.12 -4.48
N ALA A 478 27.77 -2.50 -5.76
CA ALA A 478 27.26 -1.62 -6.81
C ALA A 478 25.79 -1.23 -6.58
N TYR A 479 24.95 -2.19 -6.16
CA TYR A 479 23.56 -1.93 -5.81
C TYR A 479 23.41 -0.96 -4.63
N LEU A 480 24.13 -1.19 -3.53
CA LEU A 480 24.09 -0.31 -2.36
C LEU A 480 24.60 1.10 -2.69
N THR A 481 25.67 1.19 -3.47
CA THR A 481 26.21 2.48 -3.94
C THR A 481 25.18 3.24 -4.77
N ASP A 482 24.53 2.58 -5.73
CA ASP A 482 23.49 3.17 -6.58
C ASP A 482 22.29 3.66 -5.76
N MET A 483 21.78 2.84 -4.84
CA MET A 483 20.65 3.21 -3.98
C MET A 483 20.99 4.36 -3.01
N GLY A 484 22.19 4.33 -2.44
CA GLY A 484 22.71 5.39 -1.59
C GLY A 484 22.88 6.73 -2.31
N ILE A 485 23.44 6.73 -3.51
CA ILE A 485 23.55 7.93 -4.36
C ILE A 485 22.16 8.46 -4.72
N LYS A 486 21.19 7.59 -5.04
CA LYS A 486 19.80 7.99 -5.31
C LYS A 486 19.13 8.62 -4.09
N ALA A 487 19.38 8.13 -2.88
CA ALA A 487 18.88 8.75 -1.66
C ALA A 487 19.54 10.13 -1.41
N LEU A 488 20.86 10.22 -1.58
CA LEU A 488 21.63 11.46 -1.43
C LEU A 488 21.19 12.52 -2.46
N ARG A 489 20.92 12.11 -3.70
CA ARG A 489 20.41 12.99 -4.76
C ARG A 489 19.03 13.57 -4.43
N ARG A 490 18.13 12.79 -3.83
CA ARG A 490 16.84 13.31 -3.36
C ARG A 490 17.03 14.39 -2.29
N TYR A 491 17.93 14.15 -1.34
CA TYR A 491 18.25 15.16 -0.33
C TYR A 491 18.88 16.42 -0.94
N PHE A 492 19.81 16.25 -1.87
CA PHE A 492 20.40 17.34 -2.67
C PHE A 492 19.32 18.18 -3.35
N PHE A 493 18.34 17.56 -4.02
CA PHE A 493 17.27 18.29 -4.68
C PHE A 493 16.32 18.98 -3.70
N LEU A 494 16.01 18.41 -2.53
CA LEU A 494 15.20 19.11 -1.54
C LEU A 494 15.89 20.40 -1.05
N VAL A 495 17.18 20.32 -0.68
CA VAL A 495 17.96 21.48 -0.23
C VAL A 495 18.05 22.54 -1.33
N THR A 496 18.30 22.10 -2.56
CA THR A 496 18.40 22.98 -3.73
C THR A 496 17.05 23.61 -4.07
N PHE A 497 15.97 22.84 -4.02
CA PHE A 497 14.60 23.32 -4.24
C PHE A 497 14.18 24.35 -3.19
N ARG A 498 14.58 24.17 -1.93
CA ARG A 498 14.31 25.16 -0.88
C ARG A 498 15.05 26.48 -1.14
N SER A 499 16.32 26.43 -1.56
CA SER A 499 17.07 27.62 -1.98
C SER A 499 16.46 28.30 -3.22
N TYR A 500 15.96 27.50 -4.16
CA TYR A 500 15.19 27.99 -5.31
C TYR A 500 13.95 28.78 -4.86
N LEU A 501 13.15 28.23 -3.96
CA LEU A 501 11.95 28.90 -3.44
C LEU A 501 12.27 30.20 -2.69
N TYR A 502 13.47 30.36 -2.14
CA TYR A 502 13.92 31.63 -1.56
C TYR A 502 14.29 32.70 -2.59
N SER A 503 14.73 32.29 -3.77
CA SER A 503 15.31 33.18 -4.78
C SER A 503 14.36 33.52 -5.92
N LYS A 504 13.37 32.67 -6.19
CA LYS A 504 12.43 32.81 -7.31
C LYS A 504 11.04 32.31 -6.94
N SER A 505 10.03 32.92 -7.55
CA SER A 505 8.69 32.33 -7.54
C SER A 505 8.60 31.24 -8.63
N PRO A 506 8.05 30.04 -8.34
CA PRO A 506 7.81 29.04 -9.37
C PRO A 506 6.74 29.40 -10.41
N THR A 507 6.07 30.54 -10.26
CA THR A 507 5.26 31.14 -11.33
C THR A 507 6.12 31.81 -12.41
N GLU A 508 7.36 32.19 -12.09
CA GLU A 508 8.24 32.96 -12.98
C GLU A 508 9.22 32.09 -13.76
N THR A 509 9.72 31.01 -13.14
CA THR A 509 10.72 30.11 -13.73
C THR A 509 10.42 28.70 -13.24
N LYS A 510 10.73 27.66 -14.02
CA LYS A 510 10.64 26.27 -13.54
C LYS A 510 11.90 25.89 -12.76
N PHE A 511 11.79 24.96 -11.81
CA PHE A 511 12.95 24.49 -11.06
C PHE A 511 14.01 23.87 -11.99
N THR A 512 13.58 23.09 -12.97
CA THR A 512 14.49 22.51 -13.98
C THR A 512 15.26 23.61 -14.72
N SER A 513 14.56 24.63 -15.24
CA SER A 513 15.23 25.74 -15.95
C SER A 513 16.16 26.55 -15.04
N TRP A 514 15.83 26.69 -13.76
CA TRP A 514 16.68 27.37 -12.76
C TRP A 514 17.93 26.55 -12.40
N MET A 515 17.83 25.22 -12.45
CA MET A 515 18.96 24.29 -12.33
C MET A 515 19.85 24.33 -13.57
N ASP A 516 19.26 24.27 -14.77
CA ASP A 516 19.98 24.28 -16.05
C ASP A 516 20.79 25.57 -16.24
N ALA A 517 20.29 26.70 -15.72
CA ALA A 517 21.00 27.98 -15.71
C ALA A 517 22.21 28.04 -14.75
N ARG A 518 22.44 26.99 -13.95
CA ARG A 518 23.53 26.88 -12.97
C ARG A 518 24.35 25.60 -13.17
N PRO A 519 25.33 25.61 -14.09
CA PRO A 519 26.15 24.44 -14.40
C PRO A 519 26.92 23.92 -13.18
N GLU A 520 27.24 24.78 -12.21
CA GLU A 520 27.88 24.39 -10.95
C GLU A 520 27.02 23.43 -10.12
N LEU A 521 25.68 23.60 -10.11
CA LEU A 521 24.77 22.70 -9.42
C LEU A 521 24.62 21.37 -10.16
N GLY A 522 24.59 21.40 -11.49
CA GLY A 522 24.62 20.19 -12.32
C GLY A 522 25.90 19.38 -12.10
N HIS A 523 27.05 20.05 -12.02
CA HIS A 523 28.32 19.39 -11.73
C HIS A 523 28.32 18.72 -10.36
N LEU A 524 27.84 19.38 -9.30
CA LEU A 524 27.73 18.78 -7.96
C LEU A 524 26.79 17.57 -7.96
N CYS A 525 25.61 17.68 -8.58
CA CYS A 525 24.61 16.62 -8.62
C CYS A 525 25.08 15.36 -9.38
N ASN A 526 25.87 15.53 -10.44
CA ASN A 526 26.39 14.43 -11.24
C ASN A 526 27.58 13.72 -10.58
N ASN A 527 28.25 14.37 -9.61
CA ASN A 527 29.43 13.84 -8.93
C ASN A 527 29.17 13.45 -7.47
N LEU A 528 27.90 13.26 -7.08
CA LEU A 528 27.52 12.79 -5.75
C LEU A 528 28.18 11.44 -5.44
N ARG A 529 28.74 11.32 -4.24
CA ARG A 529 29.33 10.10 -3.71
C ARG A 529 28.77 9.83 -2.33
N ILE A 530 28.54 8.54 -2.05
CA ILE A 530 28.36 8.10 -0.68
C ILE A 530 29.74 7.99 -0.04
N ASP A 531 29.90 8.57 1.15
CA ASP A 531 31.14 8.44 1.91
C ASP A 531 31.30 6.96 2.31
N LYS A 532 32.53 6.44 2.11
CA LYS A 532 32.91 5.06 2.42
C LYS A 532 33.37 4.91 3.86
#